data_AF-A0A7V3WG24-F1
#
_entry.id   AF-A0A7V3WG24-F1
#
_cell.length_a   1.000
_cell.length_b   1.000
_cell.length_c   1.000
_cell.angle_alpha   90.00
_cell.angle_beta   90.00
_cell.angle_gamma   90.00
#
_symmetry.space_group_name_H-M   'P 1'
#
loop_
_entity.id
_entity.type
_entity.pdbx_description
1 polymer ?
#
loop_
_entity_poly.entity_id
_entity_poly.type
_entity_poly.pdbx_seq_one_letter_code
_entity_poly.pdbx_strand_id
1 'polypeptide(L)' 'MSKAELARRAGLSPLTIDRVEDGMPCRMDTKRKILLALGLDLSEKENVFPE' A
#
# COMPACT_ATOMS: atom_id res chain seq x y z
N MET A 1 1.37 -11.12 -6.55
CA MET A 1 2.31 -10.02 -6.78
C MET A 1 3.36 -10.05 -5.67
N SER A 2 4.65 -9.87 -5.96
CA SER A 2 5.69 -9.84 -4.91
C SER A 2 5.73 -8.47 -4.22
N LYS A 3 6.23 -8.40 -2.97
CA LYS A 3 6.36 -7.12 -2.23
C LYS A 3 7.21 -6.09 -2.99
N ALA A 4 8.33 -6.54 -3.56
CA ALA A 4 9.22 -5.71 -4.36
C ALA A 4 8.51 -5.15 -5.60
N GLU A 5 7.63 -5.93 -6.21
CA GLU A 5 6.87 -5.50 -7.38
C GLU A 5 5.74 -4.52 -7.04
N LEU A 6 5.04 -4.74 -5.91
CA LEU A 6 4.09 -3.76 -5.38
C LEU A 6 4.78 -2.44 -5.06
N ALA A 7 5.92 -2.49 -4.36
CA ALA A 7 6.71 -1.32 -4.01
C ALA A 7 7.13 -0.53 -5.27
N ARG A 8 7.60 -1.24 -6.31
CA ARG A 8 7.98 -0.62 -7.59
C ARG A 8 6.80 0.05 -8.28
N ARG A 9 5.63 -0.61 -8.33
CA ARG A 9 4.41 -0.05 -8.95
C ARG A 9 3.86 1.14 -8.16
N ALA A 10 3.93 1.10 -6.83
CA ALA A 10 3.46 2.16 -5.94
C ALA A 10 4.44 3.35 -5.84
N GLY A 11 5.66 3.22 -6.36
CA GLY A 11 6.72 4.22 -6.18
C GLY A 11 7.15 4.34 -4.71
N LEU A 12 7.15 3.22 -3.99
CA LEU A 12 7.51 3.12 -2.57
C LEU A 12 8.75 2.23 -2.40
N SER A 13 9.42 2.35 -1.27
CA SER A 13 10.48 1.39 -0.92
C SER A 13 9.86 0.07 -0.47
N PRO A 14 10.50 -1.10 -0.74
CA PRO A 14 10.05 -2.37 -0.20
C PRO A 14 9.87 -2.35 1.32
N LEU A 15 10.77 -1.66 2.03
CA LEU A 15 10.67 -1.44 3.47
C LEU A 15 9.38 -0.71 3.87
N THR A 16 8.90 0.24 3.07
CA THR A 16 7.62 0.93 3.33
C THR A 16 6.45 -0.03 3.22
N ILE A 17 6.48 -0.95 2.25
CA ILE A 17 5.45 -2.00 2.11
C ILE A 17 5.51 -2.95 3.30
N ASP A 18 6.71 -3.40 3.70
CA ASP A 18 6.87 -4.26 4.88
C ASP A 18 6.27 -3.60 6.13
N ARG A 19 6.56 -2.32 6.38
CA ARG A 19 5.98 -1.60 7.52
C ARG A 19 4.45 -1.54 7.49
N VAL A 20 3.90 -1.39 6.30
CA VAL A 20 2.45 -1.33 6.11
C VAL A 20 1.80 -2.70 6.34
N GLU A 21 2.44 -3.77 5.90
CA GLU A 21 2.01 -5.15 6.19
C GLU A 21 2.14 -5.51 7.68
N ASP A 22 3.13 -4.95 8.37
CA ASP A 22 3.30 -5.06 9.83
C ASP A 22 2.28 -4.20 10.62
N GLY A 23 1.35 -3.54 9.94
CA GLY A 23 0.30 -2.73 10.58
C GLY A 23 0.77 -1.37 11.10
N MET A 24 1.96 -0.90 10.70
CA MET A 24 2.43 0.42 11.12
C MET A 24 1.58 1.55 10.50
N PRO A 25 1.38 2.65 11.24
CA PRO A 25 0.70 3.82 10.71
C PRO A 25 1.49 4.37 9.51
N CYS A 26 0.79 4.58 8.41
CA CYS A 26 1.33 5.19 7.20
C CYS A 26 0.49 6.38 6.75
N ARG A 27 1.10 7.26 5.95
CA ARG A 27 0.43 8.46 5.44
C ARG A 27 -0.69 8.06 4.47
N MET A 28 -1.73 8.89 4.39
CA MET A 28 -2.81 8.71 3.41
C MET A 28 -2.31 8.66 1.96
N ASP A 29 -1.24 9.39 1.65
CA ASP A 29 -0.58 9.34 0.33
C ASP A 29 0.01 7.94 0.02
N THR A 30 0.61 7.30 1.03
CA THR A 30 1.14 5.93 0.92
C THR A 30 0.00 4.94 0.69
N LYS A 31 -1.10 5.04 1.44
CA LYS A 31 -2.29 4.20 1.25
C LYS A 31 -2.86 4.35 -0.16
N ARG A 32 -2.97 5.59 -0.66
CA ARG A 32 -3.42 5.90 -2.03
C ARG A 32 -2.53 5.27 -3.09
N LYS A 33 -1.21 5.40 -2.97
CA LYS A 33 -0.24 4.81 -3.90
C LYS A 33 -0.34 3.28 -3.95
N ILE A 34 -0.52 2.64 -2.79
CA ILE A 34 -0.67 1.19 -2.70
C ILE A 34 -1.98 0.73 -3.34
N LEU A 35 -3.10 1.39 -3.08
CA LEU A 35 -4.40 1.09 -3.71
C LEU A 35 -4.32 1.17 -5.23
N LEU A 36 -3.77 2.27 -5.75
CA LEU A 36 -3.61 2.46 -7.20
C LEU A 36 -2.67 1.40 -7.81
N ALA A 37 -1.60 1.02 -7.10
CA ALA A 37 -0.68 -0.02 -7.55
C ALA A 37 -1.30 -1.43 -7.54
N LEU A 38 -2.30 -1.66 -6.68
CA LEU A 38 -3.13 -2.86 -6.65
C LEU A 38 -4.24 -2.84 -7.71
N GLY A 39 -4.47 -1.70 -8.37
CA GLY A 39 -5.57 -1.53 -9.33
C GLY A 39 -6.94 -1.38 -8.65
N LEU A 40 -6.95 -0.93 -7.39
CA LEU A 40 -8.15 -0.76 -6.58
C LEU A 40 -8.56 0.71 -6.53
N ASP A 41 -9.86 0.93 -6.32
CA ASP A 41 -10.41 2.26 -6.12
C ASP A 41 -10.18 2.77 -4.68
N LEU A 42 -10.23 4.09 -4.53
CA LEU A 42 -10.03 4.74 -3.21
C LEU A 42 -11.12 4.35 -2.20
N SER A 43 -12.31 3.98 -2.68
CA SER A 43 -13.41 3.46 -1.87
C SER A 43 -13.08 2.09 -1.26
N GLU A 44 -12.16 1.33 -1.84
CA GLU A 44 -11.74 0.03 -1.34
C GLU A 44 -10.66 0.11 -0.27
N LYS A 45 -10.30 1.34 0.17
CA LYS A 45 -9.32 1.58 1.23
C LYS A 45 -9.61 0.76 2.49
N GLU A 46 -10.87 0.65 2.89
CA GLU A 46 -11.27 -0.06 4.11
C GLU A 46 -11.05 -1.58 3.99
N ASN A 47 -11.08 -2.14 2.78
CA ASN A 47 -10.81 -3.56 2.55
C ASN A 47 -9.32 -3.90 2.64
N VAL A 48 -8.45 -2.93 2.30
CA VAL A 48 -6.98 -3.12 2.26
C VAL A 48 -6.30 -2.64 3.54
N PHE A 49 -6.86 -1.62 4.18
CA PHE A 49 -6.34 -1.03 5.42
C PHE A 49 -7.43 -1.02 6.49
N PRO A 50 -7.87 -2.20 6.99
CA PRO A 50 -8.71 -2.27 8.18
C PRO A 50 -7.92 -1.67 9.36
N GLU A 51 -8.58 -0.89 10.21
CA GLU A 51 -7.97 -0.31 11.42
C GLU A 51 -7.59 -1.38 12.45
#